data_AF-A0ABD5VH32-F1
#
_entry.id   AF-A0ABD5VH32-F1
#
_cell.length_a   1.000
_cell.length_b   1.000
_cell.length_c   1.000
_cell.angle_alpha   90.00
_cell.angle_beta   90.00
_cell.angle_gamma   90.00
#
_symmetry.space_group_name_H-M   'P 1'
#
loop_
_entity.id
_entity.type
_entity.pdbx_description
1 polymer ?
#
loop_
_entity_poly.entity_id
_entity_poly.type
_entity_poly.pdbx_seq_one_letter_code
_entity_poly.pdbx_strand_id
1 'polypeptide(L)'
;MQQPTVSERDHEGLDAFWEKVDLVVYLALIAVVTPAATKMVSAAWQSGGLSRTLVVTLEELVGVSHLEFVLFWLGAYAGLVALLLFDDIKRVQGVLLVVASAIAFVGFRSNGLLTSLQPVENAPVLAAGFALSFVLAGGRRLRNGKPPYEFRAATAALFWVVATIVTVGFLERHLSYTTPVSFADGRLQTAAAVTNVTFVGADLFTDFVAASVLVIGAHLFTSYRAQRDVFVLGVQRAGKTMLAAALYKAAEQESPNTRLNPSEPLTSLSSSIHGDDDAVDGFGDDDYTGPTEKGETHLHRFRSLDGALFKEYVNVDVLDYAGEYVGAKLVEYVKAFAPSRKLSLAWVVYVYESVRGLPSIPEKAEGLDSAEIQRLMAKQIVHSDTLCVIVDAGSLVPEVPYGDEDYRMQDDLSSYLETYVQILRHVDESLLEEKEVVLVVTKSDYLYQLYRTVDTRLDFFQWVNYYLLESPEGREKLGPLVNQAQVDRVHPVYYDLDHDASLEAGEPVPDRPITVNGARSLLRRIKGGA
;
A
#
# COMPACT_ATOMS: atom_id res chain seq x y z
N MET A 1 5.09 -0.76 32.65
CA MET A 1 4.10 -1.60 31.94
C MET A 1 2.79 -0.83 31.90
N GLN A 2 2.54 -0.09 30.82
CA GLN A 2 1.27 0.62 30.62
C GLN A 2 0.21 -0.40 30.19
N GLN A 3 -0.92 -0.44 30.89
CA GLN A 3 -2.10 -1.16 30.42
C GLN A 3 -2.69 -0.37 29.25
N PRO A 4 -3.00 -1.00 28.10
CA PRO A 4 -3.69 -0.30 27.02
C PRO A 4 -5.06 0.17 27.52
N THR A 5 -5.36 1.44 27.28
CA THR A 5 -6.60 2.09 27.68
C THR A 5 -7.80 1.47 26.96
N VAL A 6 -8.94 1.40 27.64
CA VAL A 6 -10.16 0.69 27.21
C VAL A 6 -10.63 1.10 25.81
N SER A 7 -10.40 2.34 25.34
CA SER A 7 -10.81 2.77 23.99
C SER A 7 -10.00 2.14 22.86
N GLU A 8 -8.70 1.86 23.04
CA GLU A 8 -7.87 1.23 21.98
C GLU A 8 -8.34 -0.21 21.69
N ARG A 9 -8.87 -0.92 22.69
CA ARG A 9 -9.42 -2.28 22.50
C ARG A 9 -10.73 -2.30 21.71
N ASP A 10 -11.55 -1.27 21.84
CA ASP A 10 -12.87 -1.25 21.20
C ASP A 10 -12.76 -1.01 19.69
N HIS A 11 -11.71 -0.30 19.23
CA HIS A 11 -11.48 -0.01 17.81
C HIS A 11 -10.78 -1.15 17.05
N GLU A 12 -9.77 -1.82 17.63
CA GLU A 12 -9.19 -3.03 17.03
C GLU A 12 -10.25 -4.12 16.78
N GLY A 13 -11.29 -4.16 17.65
CA GLY A 13 -12.43 -5.06 17.48
C GLY A 13 -13.33 -4.71 16.28
N LEU A 14 -13.42 -3.44 15.92
CA LEU A 14 -14.25 -2.95 14.81
C LEU A 14 -13.60 -3.21 13.46
N ASP A 15 -12.30 -2.96 13.30
CA ASP A 15 -11.59 -3.24 12.04
C ASP A 15 -11.58 -4.74 11.76
N ALA A 16 -11.28 -5.55 12.78
CA ALA A 16 -11.38 -7.00 12.69
C ALA A 16 -12.81 -7.51 12.42
N PHE A 17 -13.85 -6.73 12.76
CA PHE A 17 -15.23 -7.04 12.41
C PHE A 17 -15.50 -6.75 10.93
N TRP A 18 -15.10 -5.59 10.42
CA TRP A 18 -15.27 -5.23 9.01
C TRP A 18 -14.49 -6.16 8.08
N GLU A 19 -13.26 -6.55 8.43
CA GLU A 19 -12.51 -7.57 7.68
C GLU A 19 -13.30 -8.89 7.55
N LYS A 20 -14.02 -9.31 8.60
CA LYS A 20 -14.84 -10.53 8.56
C LYS A 20 -16.07 -10.35 7.68
N VAL A 21 -16.70 -9.17 7.72
CA VAL A 21 -17.84 -8.84 6.85
C VAL A 21 -17.41 -8.90 5.38
N ASP A 22 -16.27 -8.29 5.04
CA ASP A 22 -15.71 -8.31 3.69
C ASP A 22 -15.44 -9.74 3.23
N LEU A 23 -14.86 -10.58 4.09
CA LEU A 23 -14.63 -11.99 3.79
C LEU A 23 -15.94 -12.72 3.42
N VAL A 24 -17.02 -12.47 4.17
CA VAL A 24 -18.34 -13.08 3.90
C VAL A 24 -18.91 -12.56 2.58
N VAL A 25 -18.80 -11.26 2.31
CA VAL A 25 -19.25 -10.66 1.04
C VAL A 25 -18.48 -11.26 -0.14
N TYR A 26 -17.16 -11.40 -0.05
CA TYR A 26 -16.35 -12.04 -1.08
C TYR A 26 -16.75 -13.50 -1.32
N LEU A 27 -16.99 -14.28 -0.25
CA LEU A 27 -17.45 -15.67 -0.38
C LEU A 27 -18.82 -15.76 -1.07
N ALA A 28 -19.77 -14.89 -0.71
CA ALA A 28 -21.08 -14.83 -1.35
C ALA A 28 -20.96 -14.46 -2.83
N LEU A 29 -20.12 -13.48 -3.15
CA LEU A 29 -19.86 -13.07 -4.54
C LEU A 29 -19.27 -14.21 -5.37
N ILE A 30 -18.25 -14.90 -4.85
CA ILE A 30 -17.64 -16.08 -5.48
C ILE A 30 -18.71 -17.16 -5.72
N ALA A 31 -19.54 -17.47 -4.71
CA ALA A 31 -20.56 -18.50 -4.81
C ALA A 31 -21.62 -18.20 -5.89
N VAL A 32 -21.92 -16.93 -6.16
CA VAL A 32 -22.91 -16.53 -7.18
C VAL A 32 -22.27 -16.41 -8.57
N VAL A 33 -21.11 -15.77 -8.67
CA VAL A 33 -20.49 -15.39 -9.95
C VAL A 33 -19.79 -16.57 -10.62
N THR A 34 -19.09 -17.40 -9.84
CA THR A 34 -18.31 -18.52 -10.38
C THR A 34 -19.17 -19.52 -11.16
N PRO A 35 -20.35 -19.97 -10.68
CA PRO A 35 -21.23 -20.85 -11.45
C PRO A 35 -21.67 -20.26 -12.80
N ALA A 36 -22.07 -18.98 -12.83
CA ALA A 36 -22.46 -18.30 -14.06
C ALA A 36 -21.30 -18.26 -15.07
N ALA A 37 -20.10 -17.88 -14.62
CA ALA A 37 -18.91 -17.87 -15.45
C ALA A 37 -18.54 -19.27 -15.97
N THR A 38 -18.66 -20.32 -15.14
CA THR A 38 -18.37 -21.70 -15.60
C THR A 38 -19.37 -22.18 -16.64
N LYS A 39 -20.66 -21.82 -16.52
CA LYS A 39 -21.69 -22.12 -17.52
C LYS A 39 -21.36 -21.45 -18.85
N MET A 40 -21.02 -20.17 -18.82
CA MET A 40 -20.60 -19.39 -19.98
C MET A 40 -19.40 -20.02 -20.69
N VAL A 41 -18.31 -20.28 -19.95
CA VAL A 41 -17.08 -20.87 -20.50
C VAL A 41 -17.32 -22.30 -21.02
N SER A 42 -18.15 -23.10 -20.35
CA SER A 42 -18.50 -24.45 -20.82
C SER A 42 -19.27 -24.42 -22.13
N ALA A 43 -20.24 -23.51 -22.25
CA ALA A 43 -21.01 -23.32 -23.48
C ALA A 43 -20.11 -22.82 -24.63
N ALA A 44 -19.18 -21.91 -24.35
CA ALA A 44 -18.17 -21.47 -25.30
C ALA A 44 -17.33 -22.63 -25.83
N TRP A 45 -16.82 -23.50 -24.94
CA TRP A 45 -16.05 -24.67 -25.34
C TRP A 45 -16.87 -25.65 -26.21
N GLN A 46 -18.12 -25.91 -25.82
CA GLN A 46 -19.01 -26.82 -26.54
C GLN A 46 -19.37 -26.30 -27.93
N SER A 47 -19.36 -24.98 -28.15
CA SER A 47 -19.62 -24.36 -29.45
C SER A 47 -18.59 -24.73 -30.53
N GLY A 48 -17.42 -25.24 -30.16
CA GLY A 48 -16.38 -25.62 -31.12
C GLY A 48 -15.59 -24.44 -31.67
N GLY A 49 -15.46 -23.37 -30.89
CA GLY A 49 -14.68 -22.19 -31.25
C GLY A 49 -13.19 -22.44 -31.48
N LEU A 50 -12.45 -21.34 -31.64
CA LEU A 50 -11.02 -21.34 -31.90
C LEU A 50 -10.23 -22.00 -30.77
N SER A 51 -10.64 -21.82 -29.51
CA SER A 51 -10.00 -22.42 -28.34
C SER A 51 -9.98 -23.95 -28.42
N ARG A 52 -11.15 -24.57 -28.65
CA ARG A 52 -11.27 -26.02 -28.80
C ARG A 52 -10.52 -26.52 -30.04
N THR A 53 -10.65 -25.80 -31.15
CA THR A 53 -9.94 -26.13 -32.40
C THR A 53 -8.42 -26.13 -32.21
N LEU A 54 -7.88 -25.15 -31.49
CA LEU A 54 -6.46 -25.03 -31.21
C LEU A 54 -5.97 -26.21 -30.37
N VAL A 55 -6.71 -26.59 -29.33
CA VAL A 55 -6.33 -27.72 -28.47
C VAL A 55 -6.38 -29.05 -29.21
N VAL A 56 -7.43 -29.30 -30.01
CA VAL A 56 -7.52 -30.52 -30.84
C VAL A 56 -6.44 -30.54 -31.91
N THR A 57 -6.11 -29.40 -32.52
CA THR A 57 -5.01 -29.30 -33.49
C THR A 57 -3.66 -29.60 -32.84
N LEU A 58 -3.46 -29.15 -31.60
CA LEU A 58 -2.23 -29.39 -30.84
C LEU A 58 -2.08 -30.87 -30.47
N GLU A 59 -3.18 -31.56 -30.21
CA GLU A 59 -3.21 -33.01 -29.99
C GLU A 59 -2.71 -33.79 -31.21
N GLU A 60 -3.21 -33.47 -32.41
CA GLU A 60 -2.76 -34.10 -33.67
C GLU A 60 -1.30 -33.77 -34.01
N LEU A 61 -0.82 -32.56 -33.71
CA LEU A 61 0.54 -32.11 -34.07
C LEU A 61 1.62 -32.62 -33.11
N VAL A 62 1.34 -32.66 -31.81
CA VAL A 62 2.34 -32.96 -30.76
C VAL A 62 2.17 -34.38 -30.21
N GLY A 63 1.02 -35.03 -30.49
CA GLY A 63 0.69 -36.35 -29.96
C GLY A 63 0.34 -36.35 -28.47
N VAL A 64 0.05 -35.17 -27.90
CA VAL A 64 -0.40 -35.02 -26.51
C VAL A 64 -1.91 -35.04 -26.49
N SER A 65 -2.51 -35.98 -25.78
CA SER A 65 -3.97 -36.07 -25.77
C SER A 65 -4.60 -34.80 -25.19
N HIS A 66 -5.80 -34.45 -25.66
CA HIS A 66 -6.55 -33.32 -25.09
C HIS A 66 -6.69 -33.41 -23.56
N LEU A 67 -6.89 -34.64 -23.06
CA LEU A 67 -7.01 -34.92 -21.63
C LEU A 67 -5.71 -34.61 -20.88
N GLU A 68 -4.56 -35.05 -21.38
CA GLU A 68 -3.26 -34.72 -20.78
C GLU A 68 -2.98 -33.22 -20.81
N PHE A 69 -3.31 -32.54 -21.91
CA PHE A 69 -3.17 -31.09 -22.03
C PHE A 69 -3.98 -30.35 -20.96
N VAL A 70 -5.27 -30.69 -20.79
CA VAL A 70 -6.13 -30.08 -19.77
C VAL A 70 -5.63 -30.39 -18.36
N LEU A 71 -5.23 -31.63 -18.07
CA LEU A 71 -4.70 -32.00 -16.75
C LEU A 71 -3.37 -31.32 -16.44
N PHE A 72 -2.50 -31.15 -17.43
CA PHE A 72 -1.26 -30.41 -17.26
C PHE A 72 -1.53 -28.96 -16.84
N TRP A 73 -2.43 -28.26 -17.54
CA TRP A 73 -2.78 -26.87 -17.22
C TRP A 73 -3.57 -26.74 -15.92
N LEU A 74 -4.41 -27.72 -15.56
CA LEU A 74 -5.06 -27.78 -14.25
C LEU A 74 -4.02 -27.94 -13.14
N GLY A 75 -3.01 -28.78 -13.35
CA GLY A 75 -1.87 -28.94 -12.45
C GLY A 75 -1.08 -27.65 -12.32
N ALA A 76 -0.81 -26.99 -13.45
CA ALA A 76 -0.12 -25.70 -13.49
C ALA A 76 -0.89 -24.62 -12.70
N TYR A 77 -2.21 -24.54 -12.89
CA TYR A 77 -3.06 -23.66 -12.11
C TYR A 77 -3.00 -23.98 -10.60
N ALA A 78 -3.09 -25.26 -10.23
CA ALA A 78 -3.01 -25.68 -8.83
C ALA A 78 -1.65 -25.36 -8.19
N GLY A 79 -0.55 -25.43 -8.94
CA GLY A 79 0.78 -25.02 -8.47
C GLY A 79 0.86 -23.53 -8.16
N LEU A 80 0.24 -22.69 -9.00
CA LEU A 80 0.14 -21.25 -8.75
C LEU A 80 -0.73 -20.94 -7.51
N VAL A 81 -1.88 -21.59 -7.37
CA VAL A 81 -2.76 -21.44 -6.20
C VAL A 81 -2.04 -21.89 -4.92
N ALA A 82 -1.28 -22.99 -4.98
CA ALA A 82 -0.51 -23.48 -3.84
C ALA A 82 0.51 -22.47 -3.36
N LEU A 83 1.23 -21.76 -4.25
CA LEU A 83 2.14 -20.69 -3.85
C LEU A 83 1.41 -19.57 -3.10
N LEU A 84 0.19 -19.22 -3.52
CA LEU A 84 -0.60 -18.19 -2.86
C LEU A 84 -1.04 -18.59 -1.44
N LEU A 85 -1.19 -19.88 -1.15
CA LEU A 85 -1.45 -20.39 0.20
C LEU A 85 -0.23 -20.29 1.13
N PHE A 86 0.97 -20.23 0.57
CA PHE A 86 2.23 -20.00 1.29
C PHE A 86 2.65 -18.52 1.30
N ASP A 87 1.90 -17.65 0.63
CA ASP A 87 2.15 -16.21 0.62
C ASP A 87 1.72 -15.61 1.96
N ASP A 88 2.62 -14.95 2.68
CA ASP A 88 2.35 -14.47 4.04
C ASP A 88 1.36 -13.30 4.10
N ILE A 89 1.14 -12.65 2.95
CA ILE A 89 0.27 -11.48 2.79
C ILE A 89 -1.05 -11.90 2.17
N LYS A 90 -0.97 -12.69 1.11
CA LYS A 90 -2.11 -13.05 0.27
C LYS A 90 -2.75 -14.40 0.66
N ARG A 91 -2.40 -14.96 1.83
CA ARG A 91 -2.88 -16.27 2.27
C ARG A 91 -4.40 -16.43 2.25
N VAL A 92 -5.13 -15.46 2.81
CA VAL A 92 -6.60 -15.48 2.84
C VAL A 92 -7.17 -15.45 1.43
N GLN A 93 -6.58 -14.64 0.55
CA GLN A 93 -6.93 -14.57 -0.86
C GLN A 93 -6.64 -15.90 -1.59
N GLY A 94 -5.55 -16.58 -1.24
CA GLY A 94 -5.27 -17.95 -1.67
C GLY A 94 -6.35 -18.95 -1.24
N VAL A 95 -6.82 -18.87 0.00
CA VAL A 95 -7.92 -19.73 0.50
C VAL A 95 -9.21 -19.45 -0.25
N LEU A 96 -9.58 -18.18 -0.46
CA LEU A 96 -10.75 -17.79 -1.24
C LEU A 96 -10.66 -18.30 -2.68
N LEU A 97 -9.47 -18.25 -3.29
CA LEU A 97 -9.24 -18.77 -4.63
C LEU A 97 -9.37 -20.30 -4.68
N VAL A 98 -8.94 -21.04 -3.65
CA VAL A 98 -9.19 -22.49 -3.54
C VAL A 98 -10.69 -22.78 -3.49
N VAL A 99 -11.46 -22.02 -2.71
CA VAL A 99 -12.92 -22.17 -2.65
C VAL A 99 -13.56 -21.90 -4.00
N ALA A 100 -13.17 -20.80 -4.66
CA ALA A 100 -13.62 -20.47 -6.01
C ALA A 100 -13.26 -21.58 -7.02
N SER A 101 -12.06 -22.14 -6.92
CA SER A 101 -11.59 -23.24 -7.76
C SER A 101 -12.41 -24.51 -7.58
N ALA A 102 -12.77 -24.84 -6.33
CA ALA A 102 -13.61 -26.00 -6.02
C ALA A 102 -15.02 -25.84 -6.61
N ILE A 103 -15.63 -24.65 -6.48
CA ILE A 103 -16.93 -24.32 -7.07
C ILE A 103 -16.84 -24.40 -8.60
N ALA A 104 -15.79 -23.82 -9.19
CA ALA A 104 -15.57 -23.85 -10.63
C ALA A 104 -15.40 -25.27 -11.15
N PHE A 105 -14.63 -26.12 -10.46
CA PHE A 105 -14.43 -27.51 -10.81
C PHE A 105 -15.75 -28.30 -10.81
N VAL A 106 -16.58 -28.10 -9.77
CA VAL A 106 -17.92 -28.70 -9.71
C VAL A 106 -18.80 -28.21 -10.87
N GLY A 107 -18.79 -26.90 -11.15
CA GLY A 107 -19.55 -26.30 -12.25
C GLY A 107 -19.13 -26.84 -13.62
N PHE A 108 -17.83 -26.89 -13.90
CA PHE A 108 -17.32 -27.47 -15.16
C PHE A 108 -17.64 -28.96 -15.28
N ARG A 109 -17.60 -29.72 -14.18
CA ARG A 109 -18.01 -31.13 -14.17
C ARG A 109 -19.50 -31.29 -14.41
N SER A 110 -20.36 -30.49 -13.79
CA SER A 110 -21.81 -30.56 -14.00
C SER A 110 -22.22 -30.16 -15.42
N ASN A 111 -21.44 -29.28 -16.06
CA ASN A 111 -21.65 -28.88 -17.46
C ASN A 111 -21.07 -29.89 -18.47
N GLY A 112 -20.49 -31.01 -18.01
CA GLY A 112 -19.96 -32.05 -18.89
C GLY A 112 -18.56 -31.77 -19.47
N LEU A 113 -17.88 -30.71 -19.03
CA LEU A 113 -16.54 -30.36 -19.55
C LEU A 113 -15.44 -31.26 -18.97
N LEU A 114 -15.55 -31.62 -17.68
CA LEU A 114 -14.52 -32.35 -16.95
C LEU A 114 -14.93 -33.80 -16.58
N THR A 115 -16.03 -34.32 -17.13
CA THR A 115 -16.56 -35.65 -16.76
C THR A 115 -15.67 -36.80 -17.19
N SER A 116 -14.85 -36.62 -18.23
CA SER A 116 -13.90 -37.61 -18.72
C SER A 116 -12.56 -37.59 -18.00
N LEU A 117 -12.32 -36.63 -17.09
CA LEU A 117 -11.04 -36.54 -16.41
C LEU A 117 -10.83 -37.72 -15.44
N GLN A 118 -9.78 -38.50 -15.68
CA GLN A 118 -9.24 -39.50 -14.76
C GLN A 118 -7.94 -38.98 -14.13
N PRO A 119 -8.02 -38.05 -13.15
CA PRO A 119 -6.84 -37.37 -12.61
C PRO A 119 -5.90 -38.31 -11.86
N VAL A 120 -6.41 -39.43 -11.32
CA VAL A 120 -5.60 -40.42 -10.61
C VAL A 120 -4.72 -41.21 -11.59
N GLU A 121 -5.28 -41.64 -12.72
CA GLU A 121 -4.55 -42.40 -13.74
C GLU A 121 -3.48 -41.53 -14.43
N ASN A 122 -3.75 -40.23 -14.54
CA ASN A 122 -2.89 -39.24 -15.17
C ASN A 122 -2.17 -38.34 -14.16
N ALA A 123 -2.00 -38.82 -12.92
CA ALA A 123 -1.35 -38.08 -11.85
C ALA A 123 0.06 -37.56 -12.21
N PRO A 124 0.91 -38.29 -12.98
CA PRO A 124 2.20 -37.77 -13.39
C PRO A 124 2.12 -36.48 -14.22
N VAL A 125 1.13 -36.36 -15.11
CA VAL A 125 0.94 -35.18 -15.97
C VAL A 125 0.45 -33.98 -15.16
N LEU A 126 -0.50 -34.22 -14.26
CA LEU A 126 -0.98 -33.22 -13.30
C LEU A 126 0.19 -32.73 -12.40
N ALA A 127 0.98 -33.66 -11.87
CA ALA A 127 2.14 -33.36 -11.03
C ALA A 127 3.24 -32.61 -11.79
N ALA A 128 3.45 -32.91 -13.08
CA ALA A 128 4.40 -32.19 -13.92
C ALA A 128 3.99 -30.74 -14.13
N GLY A 129 2.71 -30.48 -14.44
CA GLY A 129 2.17 -29.11 -14.54
C GLY A 129 2.29 -28.34 -13.22
N PHE A 130 1.92 -28.99 -12.11
CA PHE A 130 2.07 -28.43 -10.77
C PHE A 130 3.52 -28.06 -10.47
N ALA A 131 4.45 -29.00 -10.63
CA ALA A 131 5.86 -28.78 -10.32
C ALA A 131 6.46 -27.67 -11.20
N LEU A 132 6.12 -27.64 -12.50
CA LEU A 132 6.62 -26.62 -13.41
C LEU A 132 6.17 -25.22 -12.98
N SER A 133 4.86 -25.02 -12.83
CA SER A 133 4.30 -23.72 -12.44
C SER A 133 4.79 -23.27 -11.06
N PHE A 134 4.82 -24.18 -10.08
CA PHE A 134 5.27 -23.92 -8.72
C PHE A 134 6.74 -23.47 -8.71
N VAL A 135 7.60 -24.12 -9.50
CA VAL A 135 9.02 -23.73 -9.60
C VAL A 135 9.18 -22.41 -10.35
N LEU A 136 8.54 -22.25 -11.51
CA LEU A 136 8.65 -21.05 -12.35
C LEU A 136 8.13 -19.80 -11.64
N ALA A 137 7.04 -19.92 -10.89
CA ALA A 137 6.42 -18.80 -10.18
C ALA A 137 7.04 -18.51 -8.79
N GLY A 138 8.13 -19.19 -8.44
CA GLY A 138 9.00 -18.79 -7.32
C GLY A 138 9.05 -19.74 -6.13
N GLY A 139 8.49 -20.95 -6.21
CA GLY A 139 8.46 -21.92 -5.10
C GLY A 139 9.82 -22.31 -4.54
N ARG A 140 10.92 -22.11 -5.29
CA ARG A 140 12.29 -22.25 -4.76
C ARG A 140 12.58 -21.31 -3.58
N ARG A 141 11.88 -20.18 -3.47
CA ARG A 141 12.01 -19.22 -2.36
C ARG A 141 11.61 -19.82 -1.02
N LEU A 142 10.72 -20.82 -0.98
CA LEU A 142 10.31 -21.49 0.26
C LEU A 142 11.47 -22.25 0.94
N ARG A 143 12.45 -22.71 0.17
CA ARG A 143 13.59 -23.46 0.72
C ARG A 143 14.70 -22.54 1.24
N ASN A 144 14.92 -21.42 0.57
CA ASN A 144 16.10 -20.59 0.76
C ASN A 144 15.78 -19.20 1.36
N GLY A 145 14.52 -18.79 1.36
CA GLY A 145 14.08 -17.48 1.82
C GLY A 145 13.72 -17.50 3.29
N LYS A 146 14.08 -16.41 3.99
CA LYS A 146 13.44 -16.07 5.26
C LYS A 146 12.10 -15.40 4.96
N PRO A 147 11.03 -15.71 5.72
CA PRO A 147 9.75 -15.03 5.62
C PRO A 147 9.90 -13.51 5.84
N PRO A 148 8.92 -12.68 5.42
CA PRO A 148 7.70 -13.08 4.73
C PRO A 148 7.95 -13.56 3.28
N TYR A 149 7.15 -14.51 2.82
CA TYR A 149 7.13 -14.99 1.44
C TYR A 149 6.12 -14.21 0.60
N GLU A 150 6.60 -13.64 -0.50
CA GLU A 150 5.77 -12.98 -1.54
C GLU A 150 5.98 -13.65 -2.91
N PHE A 151 4.89 -14.07 -3.55
CA PHE A 151 4.90 -14.73 -4.85
C PHE A 151 4.22 -13.88 -5.94
N ARG A 152 4.75 -12.67 -6.17
CA ARG A 152 4.21 -11.70 -7.17
C ARG A 152 3.96 -12.31 -8.55
N ALA A 153 4.91 -13.12 -9.03
CA ALA A 153 4.78 -13.83 -10.31
C ALA A 153 3.59 -14.81 -10.33
N ALA A 154 3.31 -15.50 -9.21
CA ALA A 154 2.17 -16.40 -9.10
C ALA A 154 0.85 -15.62 -9.15
N THR A 155 0.73 -14.53 -8.39
CA THR A 155 -0.45 -13.63 -8.45
C THR A 155 -0.70 -13.09 -9.86
N ALA A 156 0.34 -12.59 -10.53
CA ALA A 156 0.21 -12.07 -11.89
C ALA A 156 -0.18 -13.17 -12.89
N ALA A 157 0.42 -14.36 -12.78
CA ALA A 157 0.07 -15.49 -13.62
C ALA A 157 -1.38 -15.94 -13.40
N LEU A 158 -1.84 -16.01 -12.15
CA LEU A 158 -3.23 -16.35 -11.81
C LEU A 158 -4.22 -15.34 -12.42
N PHE A 159 -3.92 -14.05 -12.33
CA PHE A 159 -4.72 -13.01 -12.97
C PHE A 159 -4.88 -13.29 -14.46
N TRP A 160 -3.77 -13.46 -15.18
CA TRP A 160 -3.79 -13.64 -16.62
C TRP A 160 -4.47 -14.94 -17.03
N VAL A 161 -4.28 -16.04 -16.29
CA VAL A 161 -4.98 -17.30 -16.54
C VAL A 161 -6.50 -17.10 -16.43
N VAL A 162 -6.96 -16.53 -15.33
CA VAL A 162 -8.39 -16.31 -15.09
C VAL A 162 -8.98 -15.33 -16.10
N ALA A 163 -8.33 -14.17 -16.29
CA ALA A 163 -8.78 -13.15 -17.21
C ALA A 163 -8.85 -13.66 -18.66
N THR A 164 -7.86 -14.46 -19.09
CA THR A 164 -7.85 -15.05 -20.44
C THR A 164 -8.98 -16.05 -20.61
N ILE A 165 -9.15 -17.00 -19.69
CA ILE A 165 -10.21 -18.01 -19.78
C ILE A 165 -11.59 -17.35 -19.83
N VAL A 166 -11.84 -16.37 -18.95
CA VAL A 166 -13.14 -15.69 -18.89
C VAL A 166 -13.37 -14.79 -20.10
N THR A 167 -12.38 -14.02 -20.54
CA THR A 167 -12.52 -13.12 -21.68
C THR A 167 -12.69 -13.89 -22.98
N VAL A 168 -11.87 -14.91 -23.23
CA VAL A 168 -12.00 -15.77 -24.41
C VAL A 168 -13.32 -16.53 -24.37
N GLY A 169 -13.70 -17.09 -23.22
CA GLY A 169 -14.98 -17.78 -23.05
C GLY A 169 -16.17 -16.86 -23.34
N PHE A 170 -16.15 -15.61 -22.85
CA PHE A 170 -17.20 -14.63 -23.15
C PHE A 170 -17.26 -14.31 -24.65
N LEU A 171 -16.13 -14.06 -25.29
CA LEU A 171 -16.07 -13.75 -26.72
C LEU A 171 -16.58 -14.93 -27.56
N GLU A 172 -16.12 -16.15 -27.29
CA GLU A 172 -16.56 -17.34 -28.04
C GLU A 172 -18.02 -17.72 -27.76
N ARG A 173 -18.56 -17.40 -26.59
CA ARG A 173 -19.98 -17.62 -26.27
C ARG A 173 -20.91 -16.72 -27.09
N HIS A 174 -20.47 -15.50 -27.41
CA HIS A 174 -21.29 -14.47 -28.05
C HIS A 174 -20.91 -14.17 -29.50
N LEU A 175 -19.78 -14.69 -30.00
CA LEU A 175 -19.37 -14.60 -31.39
C LEU A 175 -19.42 -15.98 -32.02
N SER A 176 -20.36 -16.18 -32.94
CA SER A 176 -20.38 -17.36 -33.80
C SER A 176 -19.61 -17.03 -35.08
N TYR A 177 -18.62 -17.84 -35.41
CA TYR A 177 -17.77 -17.65 -36.58
C TYR A 177 -17.30 -19.01 -37.13
N THR A 178 -16.97 -19.06 -38.42
CA THR A 178 -16.39 -20.26 -39.02
C THR A 178 -14.89 -20.29 -38.70
N THR A 179 -14.41 -21.38 -38.09
CA THR A 179 -12.99 -21.51 -37.76
C THR A 179 -12.15 -21.68 -39.04
N PRO A 180 -11.00 -20.99 -39.15
CA PRO A 180 -10.16 -21.04 -40.35
C PRO A 180 -9.42 -22.37 -40.48
N VAL A 181 -9.38 -23.16 -39.42
CA VAL A 181 -8.78 -24.49 -39.38
C VAL A 181 -9.85 -25.45 -38.92
N SER A 182 -10.08 -26.50 -39.69
CA SER A 182 -10.92 -27.62 -39.28
C SER A 182 -10.24 -28.92 -39.69
N PHE A 183 -10.38 -29.94 -38.86
CA PHE A 183 -9.96 -31.29 -39.21
C PHE A 183 -11.17 -32.04 -39.76
N ALA A 184 -11.12 -32.36 -41.04
CA ALA A 184 -12.09 -33.21 -41.69
C ALA A 184 -11.33 -34.30 -42.47
N ASP A 185 -11.74 -35.55 -42.29
CA ASP A 185 -11.15 -36.72 -42.93
C ASP A 185 -9.65 -36.93 -42.65
N GLY A 186 -9.20 -36.65 -41.42
CA GLY A 186 -7.80 -36.82 -41.01
C GLY A 186 -6.83 -35.87 -41.70
N ARG A 187 -7.34 -34.80 -42.34
CA ARG A 187 -6.54 -33.75 -42.96
C ARG A 187 -6.91 -32.39 -42.37
N LEU A 188 -5.88 -31.58 -42.15
CA LEU A 188 -6.03 -30.20 -41.73
C LEU A 188 -6.52 -29.39 -42.94
N GLN A 189 -7.79 -29.00 -42.91
CA GLN A 189 -8.40 -28.13 -43.92
C GLN A 189 -8.27 -26.68 -43.46
N THR A 190 -7.47 -25.91 -44.19
CA THR A 190 -7.32 -24.46 -43.97
C THR A 190 -8.33 -23.71 -44.85
N ALA A 191 -9.32 -23.08 -44.24
CA ALA A 191 -10.13 -22.05 -44.89
C ALA A 191 -9.37 -20.73 -44.90
N ALA A 192 -9.51 -19.96 -45.99
CA ALA A 192 -8.67 -18.79 -46.25
C ALA A 192 -8.90 -17.58 -45.31
N ALA A 193 -9.99 -17.55 -44.53
CA ALA A 193 -10.26 -16.51 -43.54
C ALA A 193 -11.39 -16.91 -42.57
N VAL A 194 -11.44 -16.25 -41.40
CA VAL A 194 -12.63 -16.24 -40.53
C VAL A 194 -13.76 -15.58 -41.30
N THR A 195 -14.83 -16.33 -41.58
CA THR A 195 -16.01 -15.83 -42.30
C THR A 195 -17.27 -16.03 -41.46
N ASN A 196 -18.28 -15.19 -41.72
CA ASN A 196 -19.61 -15.23 -41.08
C ASN A 196 -19.60 -14.97 -39.57
N VAL A 197 -18.93 -13.90 -39.12
CA VAL A 197 -19.01 -13.47 -37.71
C VAL A 197 -20.43 -12.96 -37.42
N THR A 198 -21.16 -13.66 -36.56
CA THR A 198 -22.51 -13.30 -36.13
C THR A 198 -22.56 -13.21 -34.60
N PHE A 199 -23.33 -12.25 -34.10
CA PHE A 199 -23.45 -12.00 -32.67
C PHE A 199 -24.63 -12.78 -32.07
N VAL A 200 -24.38 -13.49 -30.98
CA VAL A 200 -25.36 -14.28 -30.23
C VAL A 200 -25.68 -13.57 -28.91
N GLY A 201 -26.83 -12.89 -28.83
CA GLY A 201 -27.22 -12.09 -27.66
C GLY A 201 -27.83 -12.86 -26.47
N ALA A 202 -28.01 -14.17 -26.58
CA ALA A 202 -28.60 -14.96 -25.49
C ALA A 202 -27.71 -14.94 -24.24
N ASP A 203 -28.29 -14.66 -23.08
CA ASP A 203 -27.61 -14.53 -21.76
C ASP A 203 -26.53 -13.42 -21.69
N LEU A 204 -26.47 -12.51 -22.66
CA LEU A 204 -25.42 -11.49 -22.76
C LEU A 204 -25.23 -10.68 -21.48
N PHE A 205 -26.32 -10.21 -20.87
CA PHE A 205 -26.22 -9.37 -19.67
C PHE A 205 -25.65 -10.16 -18.49
N THR A 206 -26.13 -11.39 -18.26
CA THR A 206 -25.66 -12.24 -17.17
C THR A 206 -24.21 -12.65 -17.37
N ASP A 207 -23.83 -13.00 -18.60
CA ASP A 207 -22.48 -13.41 -18.95
C ASP A 207 -21.51 -12.22 -18.86
N PHE A 208 -21.94 -11.03 -19.28
CA PHE A 208 -21.15 -9.80 -19.17
C PHE A 208 -20.92 -9.38 -17.72
N VAL A 209 -21.97 -9.42 -16.87
CA VAL A 209 -21.83 -9.12 -15.44
C VAL A 209 -20.92 -10.14 -14.77
N ALA A 210 -21.14 -11.43 -15.02
CA ALA A 210 -20.31 -12.49 -14.44
C ALA A 210 -18.84 -12.36 -14.87
N ALA A 211 -18.58 -12.14 -16.16
CA ALA A 211 -17.24 -11.96 -16.69
C ALA A 211 -16.55 -10.71 -16.13
N SER A 212 -17.27 -9.58 -16.10
CA SER A 212 -16.74 -8.32 -15.58
C SER A 212 -16.40 -8.42 -14.09
N VAL A 213 -17.32 -8.95 -13.28
CA VAL A 213 -17.09 -9.12 -11.84
C VAL A 213 -15.93 -10.08 -11.58
N LEU A 214 -15.79 -11.15 -12.36
CA LEU A 214 -14.71 -12.11 -12.17
C LEU A 214 -13.36 -11.54 -12.63
N VAL A 215 -13.28 -10.81 -13.75
CA VAL A 215 -12.04 -10.17 -14.22
C VAL A 215 -11.62 -9.02 -13.31
N ILE A 216 -12.56 -8.14 -12.92
CA ILE A 216 -12.30 -7.04 -11.98
C ILE A 216 -11.94 -7.62 -10.61
N GLY A 217 -12.69 -8.61 -10.14
CA GLY A 217 -12.39 -9.33 -8.91
C GLY A 217 -10.98 -9.94 -8.97
N ALA A 218 -10.65 -10.70 -10.01
CA ALA A 218 -9.30 -11.24 -10.19
C ALA A 218 -8.24 -10.14 -10.21
N HIS A 219 -8.50 -8.98 -10.85
CA HIS A 219 -7.58 -7.84 -10.82
C HIS A 219 -7.41 -7.28 -9.40
N LEU A 220 -8.49 -7.07 -8.65
CA LEU A 220 -8.45 -6.59 -7.26
C LEU A 220 -7.75 -7.59 -6.33
N PHE A 221 -8.01 -8.88 -6.50
CA PHE A 221 -7.36 -9.96 -5.75
C PHE A 221 -5.85 -10.05 -6.04
N THR A 222 -5.45 -9.89 -7.30
CA THR A 222 -4.05 -10.10 -7.73
C THR A 222 -3.22 -8.82 -7.71
N SER A 223 -3.84 -7.65 -7.78
CA SER A 223 -3.17 -6.38 -7.57
C SER A 223 -2.71 -6.27 -6.12
N TYR A 224 -1.50 -5.76 -5.95
CA TYR A 224 -1.02 -5.27 -4.66
C TYR A 224 -1.57 -3.85 -4.49
N ARG A 225 -2.90 -3.71 -4.40
CA ARG A 225 -3.57 -2.48 -3.95
C ARG A 225 -3.51 -2.30 -2.43
N ALA A 226 -2.70 -3.10 -1.78
CA ALA A 226 -2.46 -3.09 -0.35
C ALA A 226 -1.23 -2.21 -0.10
N GLN A 227 -1.25 -0.97 -0.60
CA GLN A 227 -0.19 0.01 -0.41
C GLN A 227 -0.85 1.30 0.02
N ARG A 228 -0.82 1.56 1.32
CA ARG A 228 -1.23 2.84 1.89
C ARG A 228 -0.02 3.78 1.85
N ASP A 229 -0.15 4.88 1.11
CA ASP A 229 0.93 5.83 0.94
C ASP A 229 0.80 6.98 1.94
N VAL A 230 1.79 7.11 2.82
CA VAL A 230 1.81 8.09 3.89
C VAL A 230 2.85 9.14 3.52
N PHE A 231 2.42 10.38 3.38
CA PHE A 231 3.33 11.49 3.10
C PHE A 231 3.46 12.40 4.31
N VAL A 232 4.69 12.71 4.69
CA VAL A 232 5.00 13.63 5.80
C VAL A 232 5.32 15.03 5.28
N LEU A 233 4.54 16.01 5.73
CA LEU A 233 4.66 17.43 5.39
C LEU A 233 5.14 18.22 6.62
N GLY A 234 6.20 19.02 6.47
CA GLY A 234 6.80 19.77 7.58
C GLY A 234 7.69 20.93 7.10
N VAL A 235 7.68 22.05 7.79
CA VAL A 235 8.56 23.20 7.48
C VAL A 235 10.04 22.90 7.75
N GLN A 236 10.93 23.87 7.50
CA GLN A 236 12.36 23.70 7.73
C GLN A 236 12.60 23.44 9.21
N ARG A 237 13.57 22.57 9.52
CA ARG A 237 13.96 22.27 10.91
C ARG A 237 12.82 21.72 11.78
N ALA A 238 11.67 21.34 11.24
CA ALA A 238 10.56 20.74 12.00
C ALA A 238 10.86 19.30 12.47
N GLY A 239 12.05 18.75 12.26
CA GLY A 239 12.41 17.40 12.69
C GLY A 239 11.90 16.26 11.80
N LYS A 240 11.71 16.51 10.49
CA LYS A 240 11.27 15.49 9.50
C LYS A 240 12.20 14.27 9.46
N THR A 241 13.49 14.52 9.31
CA THR A 241 14.57 13.52 9.24
C THR A 241 14.55 12.61 10.45
N MET A 242 14.51 13.21 11.65
CA MET A 242 14.44 12.49 12.91
C MET A 242 13.11 11.73 13.06
N LEU A 243 11.99 12.30 12.63
CA LEU A 243 10.71 11.59 12.61
C LEU A 243 10.77 10.32 11.73
N ALA A 244 11.44 10.37 10.58
CA ALA A 244 11.60 9.21 9.71
C ALA A 244 12.37 8.07 10.41
N ALA A 245 13.49 8.41 11.07
CA ALA A 245 14.27 7.44 11.83
C ALA A 245 13.48 6.86 13.02
N ALA A 246 12.74 7.70 13.74
CA ALA A 246 11.85 7.31 14.83
C ALA A 246 10.79 6.28 14.38
N LEU A 247 10.11 6.57 13.26
CA LEU A 247 9.08 5.70 12.68
C LEU A 247 9.68 4.38 12.17
N TYR A 248 10.84 4.43 11.54
CA TYR A 248 11.55 3.24 11.08
C TYR A 248 11.91 2.30 12.23
N LYS A 249 12.50 2.84 13.30
CA LYS A 249 12.83 2.08 14.53
C LYS A 249 11.59 1.49 15.18
N ALA A 250 10.48 2.24 15.21
CA ALA A 250 9.21 1.74 15.71
C ALA A 250 8.69 0.56 14.87
N ALA A 251 8.82 0.64 13.54
CA ALA A 251 8.40 -0.41 12.62
C ALA A 251 9.25 -1.69 12.76
N GLU A 252 10.56 -1.55 12.95
CA GLU A 252 11.48 -2.67 13.17
C GLU A 252 11.14 -3.42 14.45
N GLN A 253 10.79 -2.70 15.52
CA GLN A 253 10.41 -3.28 16.80
C GLN A 253 9.04 -3.98 16.77
N GLU A 254 8.08 -3.44 16.03
CA GLU A 254 6.74 -4.01 15.92
C GLU A 254 6.70 -5.27 15.03
N SER A 255 7.55 -5.32 14.01
CA SER A 255 7.55 -6.38 13.01
C SER A 255 8.97 -6.84 12.66
N PRO A 256 9.69 -7.51 13.60
CA PRO A 256 11.10 -7.86 13.43
C PRO A 256 11.36 -8.85 12.28
N ASN A 257 10.33 -9.54 11.81
CA ASN A 257 10.43 -10.48 10.69
C ASN A 257 10.00 -9.86 9.35
N THR A 258 9.51 -8.62 9.32
CA THR A 258 9.05 -7.97 8.09
C THR A 258 10.20 -7.27 7.40
N ARG A 259 10.32 -7.45 6.08
CA ARG A 259 11.30 -6.70 5.28
C ARG A 259 10.81 -5.27 5.08
N LEU A 260 11.40 -4.33 5.82
CA LEU A 260 11.01 -2.92 5.75
C LEU A 260 11.53 -2.22 4.48
N ASN A 261 12.57 -2.74 3.84
CA ASN A 261 13.19 -2.17 2.62
C ASN A 261 13.38 -0.63 2.72
N PRO A 262 14.15 -0.15 3.71
CA PRO A 262 14.42 1.29 3.84
C PRO A 262 15.16 1.82 2.60
N SER A 263 14.97 3.10 2.29
CA SER A 263 15.77 3.82 1.30
C SER A 263 17.22 3.94 1.77
N GLU A 264 18.13 4.22 0.82
CA GLU A 264 19.55 4.41 1.14
C GLU A 264 19.75 5.54 2.17
N PRO A 265 19.17 6.75 2.03
CA PRO A 265 19.31 7.81 3.02
C PRO A 265 18.81 7.43 4.42
N LEU A 266 17.72 6.67 4.51
CA LEU A 266 17.18 6.22 5.79
C LEU A 266 18.05 5.15 6.45
N THR A 267 18.65 4.27 5.65
CA THR A 267 19.60 3.25 6.14
C THR A 267 20.82 3.92 6.75
N SER A 268 21.40 4.88 6.03
CA SER A 268 22.54 5.68 6.50
C SER A 268 22.20 6.45 7.78
N LEU A 269 21.07 7.15 7.80
CA LEU A 269 20.59 7.88 8.99
C LEU A 269 20.36 6.95 10.19
N SER A 270 19.74 5.79 9.97
CA SER A 270 19.51 4.83 11.05
C SER A 270 20.84 4.28 11.58
N SER A 271 21.83 4.04 10.72
CA SER A 271 23.16 3.59 11.14
C SER A 271 23.94 4.66 11.91
N SER A 272 23.84 5.94 11.54
CA SER A 272 24.54 7.02 12.26
C SER A 272 23.94 7.25 13.65
N ILE A 273 22.61 7.19 13.79
CA ILE A 273 21.94 7.33 15.10
C ILE A 273 22.27 6.18 16.05
N HIS A 274 22.49 4.96 15.54
CA HIS A 274 22.68 3.75 16.37
C HIS A 274 24.14 3.33 16.55
N GLY A 275 25.06 3.81 15.71
CA GLY A 275 26.51 3.74 15.90
C GLY A 275 27.09 2.34 16.08
N ASP A 276 27.04 1.52 15.03
CA ASP A 276 27.82 0.28 14.93
C ASP A 276 29.28 0.51 14.49
N ASP A 277 29.65 1.74 14.08
CA ASP A 277 31.02 2.12 13.77
C ASP A 277 31.56 3.16 14.76
N ASP A 278 32.83 3.00 15.15
CA ASP A 278 33.65 3.87 16.02
C ASP A 278 33.87 5.30 15.47
N ALA A 279 32.93 5.87 14.71
CA ALA A 279 32.99 7.23 14.18
C ALA A 279 32.48 8.25 15.21
N VAL A 280 33.28 9.30 15.39
CA VAL A 280 33.39 10.19 16.55
C VAL A 280 32.44 11.40 16.50
N ASP A 281 31.59 11.52 15.49
CA ASP A 281 30.80 12.75 15.32
C ASP A 281 29.42 12.59 15.98
N GLY A 282 29.14 13.44 16.96
CA GLY A 282 27.92 13.45 17.76
C GLY A 282 26.65 13.80 16.96
N PHE A 283 25.50 13.71 17.61
CA PHE A 283 24.20 14.07 17.02
C PHE A 283 24.18 15.55 16.61
N GLY A 284 24.00 15.84 15.32
CA GLY A 284 23.83 17.20 14.78
C GLY A 284 25.00 17.75 13.94
N ASP A 285 26.13 17.03 13.81
CA ASP A 285 27.31 17.49 13.06
C ASP A 285 27.72 16.56 11.90
N ASP A 286 26.87 15.60 11.53
CA ASP A 286 27.04 14.76 10.35
C ASP A 286 26.12 15.21 9.17
N ASP A 287 26.51 14.86 7.94
CA ASP A 287 25.79 15.17 6.68
C ASP A 287 24.30 14.73 6.67
N TYR A 288 23.85 13.94 7.66
CA TYR A 288 22.52 13.32 7.70
C TYR A 288 21.62 13.78 8.85
N THR A 289 22.18 14.32 9.93
CA THR A 289 21.43 14.87 11.07
C THR A 289 21.38 16.40 11.07
N GLY A 290 22.24 17.04 10.27
CA GLY A 290 22.21 18.48 10.00
C GLY A 290 21.02 18.94 9.14
N PRO A 291 20.72 20.25 9.10
CA PRO A 291 19.65 20.80 8.27
C PRO A 291 19.96 20.65 6.77
N THR A 292 19.03 20.10 6.00
CA THR A 292 19.16 19.96 4.53
C THR A 292 19.45 21.29 3.84
N GLU A 293 20.44 21.31 2.94
CA GLU A 293 20.77 22.50 2.16
C GLU A 293 19.73 22.81 1.08
N LYS A 294 19.78 24.03 0.52
CA LYS A 294 18.87 24.45 -0.56
C LYS A 294 19.18 23.69 -1.85
N GLY A 295 18.15 23.12 -2.46
CA GLY A 295 18.28 22.35 -3.71
C GLY A 295 18.64 20.88 -3.49
N GLU A 296 18.74 20.45 -2.23
CA GLU A 296 18.90 19.05 -1.85
C GLU A 296 17.58 18.49 -1.32
N THR A 297 17.29 17.24 -1.67
CA THR A 297 16.16 16.48 -1.12
C THR A 297 16.56 15.05 -0.83
N HIS A 298 16.13 14.55 0.32
CA HIS A 298 16.33 13.17 0.72
C HIS A 298 14.97 12.52 0.95
N LEU A 299 14.70 11.42 0.25
CA LEU A 299 13.50 10.64 0.47
C LEU A 299 13.80 9.51 1.44
N HIS A 300 13.34 9.66 2.68
CA HIS A 300 13.37 8.59 3.67
C HIS A 300 12.10 7.76 3.51
N ARG A 301 12.25 6.57 2.92
CA ARG A 301 11.14 5.66 2.64
C ARG A 301 11.37 4.37 3.38
N PHE A 302 10.32 3.81 3.95
CA PHE A 302 10.30 2.40 4.36
C PHE A 302 8.90 1.83 4.21
N ARG A 303 8.79 0.51 4.25
CA ARG A 303 7.52 -0.22 4.23
C ARG A 303 7.27 -0.86 5.58
N SER A 304 6.05 -0.81 6.05
CA SER A 304 5.59 -1.62 7.17
C SER A 304 4.42 -2.49 6.73
N LEU A 305 4.10 -3.53 7.52
CA LEU A 305 2.94 -4.38 7.29
C LEU A 305 1.84 -3.99 8.27
N ASP A 306 0.60 -3.97 7.79
CA ASP A 306 -0.61 -3.79 8.59
C ASP A 306 -1.68 -4.83 8.21
N GLY A 307 -2.78 -4.91 8.97
CA GLY A 307 -3.90 -5.82 8.74
C GLY A 307 -3.73 -7.22 9.36
N ALA A 308 -4.85 -7.80 9.82
CA ALA A 308 -4.86 -9.12 10.45
C ALA A 308 -5.24 -10.22 9.44
N LEU A 309 -6.39 -10.08 8.77
CA LEU A 309 -6.86 -11.02 7.74
C LEU A 309 -6.43 -10.58 6.34
N PHE A 310 -6.57 -9.30 6.03
CA PHE A 310 -6.21 -8.73 4.74
C PHE A 310 -4.99 -7.83 4.91
N LYS A 311 -3.83 -8.46 4.96
CA LYS A 311 -2.57 -7.75 5.17
C LYS A 311 -2.26 -6.78 4.03
N GLU A 312 -1.79 -5.61 4.40
CA GLU A 312 -1.34 -4.56 3.49
C GLU A 312 0.02 -3.99 3.85
N TYR A 313 0.71 -3.47 2.84
CA TYR A 313 1.88 -2.66 3.05
C TYR A 313 1.47 -1.21 3.30
N VAL A 314 2.11 -0.58 4.27
CA VAL A 314 2.05 0.86 4.47
C VAL A 314 3.41 1.41 4.07
N ASN A 315 3.46 2.17 2.97
CA ASN A 315 4.67 2.87 2.56
C ASN A 315 4.69 4.21 3.29
N VAL A 316 5.72 4.43 4.09
CA VAL A 316 5.93 5.71 4.77
C VAL A 316 7.00 6.47 4.01
N ASP A 317 6.60 7.57 3.40
CA ASP A 317 7.44 8.46 2.62
C ASP A 317 7.62 9.78 3.38
N VAL A 318 8.82 9.99 3.90
CA VAL A 318 9.23 11.24 4.52
C VAL A 318 10.21 11.93 3.57
N LEU A 319 9.72 12.93 2.86
CA LEU A 319 10.59 13.77 2.03
C LEU A 319 11.21 14.84 2.93
N ASP A 320 12.52 14.79 3.06
CA ASP A 320 13.30 15.84 3.68
C ASP A 320 13.75 16.85 2.63
N TYR A 321 13.52 18.12 2.94
CA TYR A 321 13.67 19.24 2.02
C TYR A 321 13.78 20.55 2.81
N ALA A 322 14.41 21.54 2.18
CA ALA A 322 14.49 22.90 2.69
C ALA A 322 13.09 23.53 2.82
N GLY A 323 12.73 24.04 3.99
CA GLY A 323 11.34 24.46 4.27
C GLY A 323 10.82 25.63 3.46
N GLU A 324 11.67 26.35 2.74
CA GLU A 324 11.28 27.37 1.76
C GLU A 324 10.31 26.83 0.68
N TYR A 325 10.22 25.51 0.53
CA TYR A 325 9.29 24.87 -0.39
C TYR A 325 7.85 24.79 0.13
N VAL A 326 7.61 24.95 1.44
CA VAL A 326 6.26 25.02 2.02
C VAL A 326 5.76 26.46 1.97
N GLY A 327 5.09 26.84 0.88
CA GLY A 327 4.56 28.18 0.73
C GLY A 327 3.49 28.29 -0.36
N ALA A 328 3.15 29.52 -0.75
CA ALA A 328 2.05 29.81 -1.68
C ALA A 328 2.14 29.04 -3.01
N LYS A 329 3.34 28.86 -3.57
CA LYS A 329 3.52 28.08 -4.82
C LYS A 329 3.13 26.61 -4.67
N LEU A 330 3.42 26.00 -3.51
CA LEU A 330 3.00 24.63 -3.22
C LEU A 330 1.47 24.53 -3.18
N VAL A 331 0.81 25.50 -2.54
CA VAL A 331 -0.67 25.60 -2.52
C VAL A 331 -1.24 25.68 -3.95
N GLU A 332 -0.62 26.50 -4.82
CA GLU A 332 -1.03 26.62 -6.22
C GLU A 332 -0.89 25.29 -6.98
N TYR A 333 0.20 24.55 -6.77
CA TYR A 333 0.37 23.23 -7.39
C TYR A 333 -0.61 22.19 -6.85
N VAL A 334 -0.85 22.16 -5.53
CA VAL A 334 -1.86 21.26 -4.94
C VAL A 334 -3.23 21.55 -5.54
N LYS A 335 -3.64 22.82 -5.61
CA LYS A 335 -4.88 23.25 -6.25
C LYS A 335 -4.97 22.85 -7.73
N ALA A 336 -3.85 22.90 -8.46
CA ALA A 336 -3.81 22.55 -9.88
C ALA A 336 -3.90 21.03 -10.11
N PHE A 337 -3.35 20.21 -9.20
CA PHE A 337 -3.36 18.75 -9.32
C PHE A 337 -4.58 18.10 -8.68
N ALA A 338 -5.18 18.72 -7.65
CA ALA A 338 -6.39 18.25 -7.04
C ALA A 338 -7.58 18.40 -8.01
N PRO A 339 -8.20 17.29 -8.48
CA PRO A 339 -9.26 17.36 -9.47
C PRO A 339 -10.56 17.89 -8.85
N SER A 340 -11.03 19.06 -9.28
CA SER A 340 -12.32 19.64 -8.81
C SER A 340 -13.54 19.16 -9.61
N ARG A 341 -13.34 18.53 -10.78
CA ARG A 341 -14.42 18.06 -11.68
C ARG A 341 -14.08 16.72 -12.34
N LYS A 342 -15.08 15.83 -12.46
CA LYS A 342 -14.96 14.57 -13.19
C LYS A 342 -14.66 14.88 -14.66
N LEU A 343 -13.80 14.07 -15.30
CA LEU A 343 -13.37 14.24 -16.70
C LEU A 343 -12.55 15.52 -16.98
N SER A 344 -12.10 16.25 -15.96
CA SER A 344 -11.09 17.28 -16.15
C SER A 344 -9.74 16.66 -16.53
N LEU A 345 -8.84 17.43 -17.16
CA LEU A 345 -7.49 16.94 -17.45
C LEU A 345 -6.77 16.49 -16.17
N ALA A 346 -6.94 17.23 -15.06
CA ALA A 346 -6.41 16.85 -13.75
C ALA A 346 -6.97 15.50 -13.28
N TRP A 347 -8.27 15.24 -13.46
CA TRP A 347 -8.87 13.94 -13.11
C TRP A 347 -8.32 12.81 -13.98
N VAL A 348 -8.17 13.01 -15.30
CA VAL A 348 -7.59 12.01 -16.20
C VAL A 348 -6.14 11.73 -15.85
N VAL A 349 -5.35 12.77 -15.57
CA VAL A 349 -3.95 12.63 -15.13
C VAL A 349 -3.88 11.91 -13.79
N TYR A 350 -4.71 12.26 -12.82
CA TYR A 350 -4.80 11.59 -11.53
C TYR A 350 -5.10 10.09 -11.72
N VAL A 351 -6.19 9.73 -12.41
CA VAL A 351 -6.56 8.33 -12.66
C VAL A 351 -5.44 7.57 -13.38
N TYR A 352 -4.80 8.21 -14.36
CA TYR A 352 -3.68 7.62 -15.07
C TYR A 352 -2.47 7.37 -14.15
N GLU A 353 -2.11 8.34 -13.32
CA GLU A 353 -1.00 8.26 -12.36
C GLU A 353 -1.30 7.26 -11.24
N SER A 354 -2.54 7.16 -10.74
CA SER A 354 -2.93 6.16 -9.75
C SER A 354 -2.87 4.73 -10.29
N VAL A 355 -3.01 4.54 -11.61
CA VAL A 355 -2.86 3.22 -12.25
C VAL A 355 -1.41 2.92 -12.62
N ARG A 356 -0.69 3.90 -13.17
CA ARG A 356 0.69 3.71 -13.65
C ARG A 356 1.73 3.80 -12.52
N GLY A 357 1.36 4.41 -11.40
CA GLY A 357 2.29 4.87 -10.37
C GLY A 357 2.83 6.26 -10.68
N LEU A 358 3.20 6.98 -9.62
CA LEU A 358 3.89 8.26 -9.73
C LEU A 358 5.29 8.08 -10.35
N PRO A 359 5.83 9.13 -11.01
CA PRO A 359 7.24 9.17 -11.35
C PRO A 359 8.07 8.88 -10.10
N SER A 360 9.08 8.01 -10.20
CA SER A 360 9.97 7.71 -9.09
C SER A 360 10.69 8.99 -8.67
N ILE A 361 10.42 9.47 -7.46
CA ILE A 361 11.25 10.51 -6.85
C ILE A 361 12.62 9.88 -6.59
N PRO A 362 13.72 10.47 -7.09
CA PRO A 362 15.05 9.97 -6.77
C PRO A 362 15.27 10.00 -5.26
N GLU A 363 15.88 8.96 -4.69
CA GLU A 363 16.06 8.86 -3.23
C GLU A 363 16.94 9.98 -2.67
N LYS A 364 17.90 10.43 -3.48
CA LYS A 364 18.69 11.64 -3.27
C LYS A 364 18.62 12.48 -4.54
N ALA A 365 18.33 13.76 -4.40
CA ALA A 365 18.38 14.70 -5.51
C ALA A 365 19.18 15.93 -5.10
N GLU A 366 20.15 16.31 -5.94
CA GLU A 366 20.96 17.52 -5.79
C GLU A 366 20.73 18.39 -7.03
N GLY A 367 20.56 19.70 -6.82
CA GLY A 367 20.43 20.68 -7.90
C GLY A 367 19.08 20.67 -8.63
N LEU A 368 18.03 20.10 -8.02
CA LEU A 368 16.66 20.23 -8.55
C LEU A 368 16.16 21.68 -8.40
N ASP A 369 15.41 22.15 -9.39
CA ASP A 369 14.73 23.44 -9.29
C ASP A 369 13.67 23.39 -8.18
N SER A 370 13.53 24.49 -7.45
CA SER A 370 12.56 24.64 -6.36
C SER A 370 11.13 24.38 -6.83
N ALA A 371 10.81 24.78 -8.07
CA ALA A 371 9.50 24.54 -8.67
C ALA A 371 9.25 23.05 -8.96
N GLU A 372 10.30 22.30 -9.31
CA GLU A 372 10.21 20.86 -9.55
C GLU A 372 9.97 20.09 -8.25
N ILE A 373 10.69 20.45 -7.17
CA ILE A 373 10.48 19.87 -5.83
C ILE A 373 9.05 20.13 -5.35
N GLN A 374 8.59 21.39 -5.40
CA GLN A 374 7.22 21.74 -5.01
C GLN A 374 6.15 21.01 -5.85
N ARG A 375 6.42 20.80 -7.15
CA ARG A 375 5.55 20.04 -8.03
C ARG A 375 5.47 18.57 -7.63
N LEU A 376 6.61 17.95 -7.29
CA LEU A 376 6.67 16.57 -6.81
C LEU A 376 5.95 16.43 -5.46
N MET A 377 6.19 17.36 -4.53
CA MET A 377 5.48 17.41 -3.24
C MET A 377 3.97 17.51 -3.43
N ALA A 378 3.49 18.42 -4.28
CA ALA A 378 2.07 18.56 -4.55
C ALA A 378 1.44 17.27 -5.10
N LYS A 379 2.15 16.55 -5.96
CA LYS A 379 1.71 15.23 -6.44
C LYS A 379 1.65 14.20 -5.32
N GLN A 380 2.67 14.15 -4.46
CA GLN A 380 2.69 13.24 -3.31
C GLN A 380 1.54 13.53 -2.35
N ILE A 381 1.29 14.81 -2.04
CA ILE A 381 0.13 15.22 -1.22
C ILE A 381 -1.18 14.74 -1.86
N VAL A 382 -1.38 15.00 -3.16
CA VAL A 382 -2.62 14.62 -3.88
C VAL A 382 -2.83 13.10 -3.97
N HIS A 383 -1.77 12.31 -4.08
CA HIS A 383 -1.85 10.85 -4.21
C HIS A 383 -1.72 10.08 -2.91
N SER A 384 -1.24 10.69 -1.82
CA SER A 384 -1.15 10.04 -0.50
C SER A 384 -2.52 9.72 0.08
N ASP A 385 -2.66 8.58 0.75
CA ASP A 385 -3.89 8.24 1.49
C ASP A 385 -3.91 8.92 2.86
N THR A 386 -2.71 9.10 3.44
CA THR A 386 -2.52 9.73 4.75
C THR A 386 -1.51 10.85 4.67
N LEU A 387 -1.91 12.03 5.13
CA LEU A 387 -1.06 13.21 5.21
C LEU A 387 -0.68 13.47 6.68
N CYS A 388 0.58 13.23 7.02
CA CYS A 388 1.12 13.60 8.33
C CYS A 388 1.59 15.05 8.28
N VAL A 389 0.95 15.93 9.02
CA VAL A 389 1.33 17.35 9.10
C VAL A 389 2.12 17.57 10.38
N ILE A 390 3.39 17.95 10.24
CA ILE A 390 4.27 18.23 11.37
C ILE A 390 4.05 19.67 11.86
N VAL A 391 3.85 19.78 13.17
CA VAL A 391 3.92 21.02 13.94
C VAL A 391 5.15 20.96 14.84
N ASP A 392 6.02 21.95 14.74
CA ASP A 392 7.19 22.06 15.61
C ASP A 392 6.77 22.54 17.00
N ALA A 393 6.97 21.73 18.04
CA ALA A 393 6.69 22.11 19.42
C ALA A 393 7.45 23.36 19.88
N GLY A 394 8.62 23.65 19.30
CA GLY A 394 9.39 24.86 19.61
C GLY A 394 8.62 26.14 19.28
N SER A 395 7.84 26.12 18.20
CA SER A 395 6.95 27.22 17.81
C SER A 395 5.70 27.36 18.70
N LEU A 396 5.39 26.34 19.52
CA LEU A 396 4.24 26.32 20.42
C LEU A 396 4.56 26.86 21.81
N VAL A 397 5.83 26.89 22.21
CA VAL A 397 6.26 27.38 23.52
C VAL A 397 6.80 28.83 23.43
N PRO A 398 6.52 29.69 24.42
CA PRO A 398 6.97 31.08 24.41
C PRO A 398 8.48 31.23 24.68
N GLU A 399 9.05 30.36 25.51
CA GLU A 399 10.49 30.31 25.80
C GLU A 399 10.94 28.85 25.85
N VAL A 400 12.05 28.55 25.17
CA VAL A 400 12.67 27.23 25.20
C VAL A 400 13.70 27.21 26.35
N PRO A 401 13.59 26.30 27.33
CA PRO A 401 14.42 26.35 28.54
C PRO A 401 15.92 26.03 28.31
N TYR A 402 16.27 25.40 27.17
CA TYR A 402 17.66 25.08 26.79
C TYR A 402 17.83 25.22 25.27
N GLY A 403 18.86 25.95 24.80
CA GLY A 403 19.17 26.03 23.37
C GLY A 403 20.05 27.21 22.90
N ASP A 404 21.02 26.90 22.02
CA ASP A 404 21.96 27.82 21.35
C ASP A 404 21.33 28.68 20.21
N GLU A 405 22.13 29.38 19.41
CA GLU A 405 21.68 30.31 18.34
C GLU A 405 20.74 29.69 17.28
N ASP A 406 20.78 28.37 17.07
CA ASP A 406 19.90 27.67 16.11
C ASP A 406 18.40 27.79 16.44
N TYR A 407 18.08 28.12 17.69
CA TYR A 407 16.73 28.27 18.21
C TYR A 407 16.10 29.61 17.81
N ARG A 408 16.91 30.65 17.55
CA ARG A 408 16.41 31.95 17.05
C ARG A 408 16.03 31.91 15.57
N MET A 409 16.38 30.83 14.86
CA MET A 409 16.08 30.65 13.44
C MET A 409 14.84 29.79 13.19
N GLN A 410 14.07 29.43 14.22
CA GLN A 410 12.79 28.74 14.02
C GLN A 410 11.72 29.71 13.51
N ASP A 411 11.00 29.29 12.47
CA ASP A 411 9.87 30.02 11.95
C ASP A 411 8.71 30.03 12.96
N ASP A 412 8.10 31.19 13.15
CA ASP A 412 6.87 31.30 13.92
C ASP A 412 5.77 30.44 13.27
N LEU A 413 4.99 29.73 14.08
CA LEU A 413 3.88 28.88 13.62
C LEU A 413 2.95 29.64 12.66
N SER A 414 2.71 30.92 12.96
CA SER A 414 1.84 31.79 12.16
C SER A 414 2.29 31.93 10.69
N SER A 415 3.58 31.77 10.41
CA SER A 415 4.17 31.94 9.08
C SER A 415 3.80 30.81 8.10
N TYR A 416 3.54 29.60 8.60
CA TYR A 416 3.26 28.43 7.78
C TYR A 416 1.90 27.77 8.04
N LEU A 417 1.23 28.11 9.15
CA LEU A 417 -0.09 27.56 9.50
C LEU A 417 -1.12 27.76 8.39
N GLU A 418 -1.19 28.97 7.83
CA GLU A 418 -2.12 29.30 6.74
C GLU A 418 -1.83 28.45 5.49
N THR A 419 -0.56 28.16 5.20
CA THR A 419 -0.19 27.30 4.07
C THR A 419 -0.74 25.88 4.25
N TYR A 420 -0.65 25.31 5.46
CA TYR A 420 -1.23 24.00 5.75
C TYR A 420 -2.75 23.99 5.63
N VAL A 421 -3.42 24.99 6.20
CA VAL A 421 -4.88 25.14 6.10
C VAL A 421 -5.32 25.22 4.63
N GLN A 422 -4.61 25.99 3.80
CA GLN A 422 -4.95 26.12 2.38
C GLN A 422 -4.70 24.84 1.57
N ILE A 423 -3.62 24.10 1.87
CA ILE A 423 -3.36 22.79 1.26
C ILE A 423 -4.50 21.83 1.56
N LEU A 424 -4.86 21.68 2.85
CA LEU A 424 -5.93 20.79 3.30
C LEU A 424 -7.28 21.18 2.68
N ARG A 425 -7.62 22.48 2.71
CA ARG A 425 -8.85 22.97 2.08
C ARG A 425 -8.95 22.60 0.60
N HIS A 426 -7.87 22.71 -0.17
CA HIS A 426 -7.88 22.34 -1.58
C HIS A 426 -7.98 20.85 -1.83
N VAL A 427 -7.46 20.03 -0.92
CA VAL A 427 -7.66 18.58 -0.94
C VAL A 427 -9.12 18.25 -0.62
N ASP A 428 -9.69 18.84 0.42
CA ASP A 428 -11.07 18.57 0.89
C ASP A 428 -12.14 19.04 -0.12
N GLU A 429 -11.90 20.16 -0.80
CA GLU A 429 -12.80 20.69 -1.84
C GLU A 429 -12.71 19.91 -3.18
N SER A 430 -11.81 18.92 -3.28
CA SER A 430 -11.59 18.15 -4.50
C SER A 430 -12.51 16.93 -4.62
N LEU A 431 -12.39 16.19 -5.72
CA LEU A 431 -13.07 14.90 -5.95
C LEU A 431 -12.25 13.70 -5.50
N LEU A 432 -11.16 13.92 -4.78
CA LEU A 432 -10.37 12.84 -4.20
C LEU A 432 -11.16 12.15 -3.09
N GLU A 433 -10.76 10.92 -2.77
CA GLU A 433 -11.21 10.27 -1.56
C GLU A 433 -10.75 11.09 -0.34
N GLU A 434 -11.55 11.05 0.72
CA GLU A 434 -11.24 11.77 1.97
C GLU A 434 -9.88 11.31 2.49
N LYS A 435 -8.96 12.26 2.66
CA LYS A 435 -7.62 11.97 3.14
C LYS A 435 -7.61 11.92 4.65
N GLU A 436 -6.94 10.92 5.20
CA GLU A 436 -6.67 10.94 6.64
C GLU A 436 -5.55 11.95 6.92
N VAL A 437 -5.82 12.92 7.80
CA VAL A 437 -4.82 13.88 8.26
C VAL A 437 -4.39 13.51 9.67
N VAL A 438 -3.09 13.37 9.90
CA VAL A 438 -2.52 13.09 11.22
C VAL A 438 -1.65 14.27 11.64
N LEU A 439 -2.00 14.91 12.76
CA LEU A 439 -1.20 16.00 13.30
C LEU A 439 -0.08 15.44 14.18
N VAL A 440 1.17 15.66 13.77
CA VAL A 440 2.36 15.19 14.48
C VAL A 440 3.05 16.38 15.13
N VAL A 441 3.29 16.31 16.43
CA VAL A 441 4.00 17.37 17.15
C VAL A 441 5.42 16.89 17.42
N THR A 442 6.38 17.34 16.63
CA THR A 442 7.79 16.97 16.80
C THR A 442 8.45 17.87 17.84
N LYS A 443 9.65 17.49 18.30
CA LYS A 443 10.38 18.18 19.38
C LYS A 443 9.55 18.35 20.66
N SER A 444 8.68 17.38 20.92
CA SER A 444 7.75 17.42 22.05
C SER A 444 8.44 17.41 23.43
N ASP A 445 9.76 17.22 23.48
CA ASP A 445 10.58 17.44 24.66
C ASP A 445 10.44 18.89 25.20
N TYR A 446 10.20 19.89 24.35
CA TYR A 446 9.90 21.25 24.82
C TYR A 446 8.56 21.33 25.56
N LEU A 447 7.53 20.68 25.03
CA LEU A 447 6.24 20.56 25.71
C LEU A 447 6.36 19.72 26.98
N TYR A 448 7.28 18.75 27.00
CA TYR A 448 7.55 17.94 28.18
C TYR A 448 8.13 18.78 29.32
N GLN A 449 9.00 19.74 29.03
CA GLN A 449 9.48 20.67 30.07
C GLN A 449 8.35 21.55 30.62
N LEU A 450 7.48 22.06 29.75
CA LEU A 450 6.30 22.81 30.20
C LEU A 450 5.38 21.92 31.07
N TYR A 451 5.11 20.69 30.64
CA TYR A 451 4.31 19.71 31.37
C TYR A 451 4.81 19.48 32.80
N ARG A 452 6.14 19.41 33.01
CA ARG A 452 6.74 19.22 34.34
C ARG A 452 6.48 20.36 35.32
N THR A 453 6.16 21.55 34.82
CA THR A 453 5.82 22.71 35.68
C THR A 453 4.35 22.76 36.07
N VAL A 454 3.50 21.96 35.42
CA VAL A 454 2.06 21.96 35.62
C VAL A 454 1.65 20.86 36.59
N ASP A 455 0.93 21.20 37.65
CA ASP A 455 0.32 20.22 38.56
C ASP A 455 -0.92 19.60 37.89
N THR A 456 -0.74 18.43 37.26
CA THR A 456 -1.80 17.71 36.56
C THR A 456 -1.78 16.22 36.87
N ARG A 457 -2.94 15.56 36.73
CA ARG A 457 -3.10 14.11 36.85
C ARG A 457 -3.08 13.39 35.50
N LEU A 458 -3.09 14.13 34.40
CA LEU A 458 -2.99 13.59 33.06
C LEU A 458 -1.57 13.11 32.81
N ASP A 459 -1.39 12.01 32.08
CA ASP A 459 -0.06 11.69 31.55
C ASP A 459 0.36 12.72 30.49
N PHE A 460 1.64 12.72 30.11
CA PHE A 460 2.19 13.67 29.17
C PHE A 460 1.42 13.72 27.83
N PHE A 461 1.09 12.56 27.25
CA PHE A 461 0.41 12.49 25.95
C PHE A 461 -1.02 13.02 26.03
N GLN A 462 -1.73 12.70 27.11
CA GLN A 462 -3.06 13.22 27.40
C GLN A 462 -3.03 14.72 27.66
N TRP A 463 -2.03 15.20 28.40
CA TRP A 463 -1.85 16.61 28.68
C TRP A 463 -1.55 17.41 27.41
N VAL A 464 -0.69 16.92 26.51
CA VAL A 464 -0.42 17.61 25.22
C VAL A 464 -1.70 17.70 24.39
N ASN A 465 -2.50 16.63 24.33
CA ASN A 465 -3.78 16.65 23.62
C ASN A 465 -4.74 17.68 24.22
N TYR A 466 -4.91 17.69 25.54
CA TYR A 466 -5.70 18.71 26.22
C TYR A 466 -5.16 20.13 25.98
N TYR A 467 -3.86 20.32 26.13
CA TYR A 467 -3.21 21.62 25.99
C TYR A 467 -3.39 22.17 24.57
N LEU A 468 -3.19 21.36 23.53
CA LEU A 468 -3.27 21.82 22.15
C LEU A 468 -4.69 21.88 21.59
N LEU A 469 -5.59 20.98 22.00
CA LEU A 469 -6.94 20.88 21.43
C LEU A 469 -8.03 21.55 22.27
N GLU A 470 -7.86 21.61 23.59
CA GLU A 470 -8.91 22.08 24.51
C GLU A 470 -8.58 23.42 25.18
N SER A 471 -7.30 23.69 25.45
CA SER A 471 -6.92 24.95 26.11
C SER A 471 -7.13 26.16 25.20
N PRO A 472 -7.44 27.35 25.76
CA PRO A 472 -7.57 28.58 24.98
C PRO A 472 -6.29 28.91 24.19
N GLU A 473 -5.12 28.72 24.80
CA GLU A 473 -3.81 29.01 24.18
C GLU A 473 -3.53 28.08 23.00
N GLY A 474 -3.77 26.78 23.17
CA GLY A 474 -3.63 25.79 22.10
C GLY A 474 -4.61 26.05 20.95
N ARG A 475 -5.87 26.33 21.26
CA ARG A 475 -6.91 26.64 20.26
C ARG A 475 -6.63 27.93 19.50
N GLU A 476 -6.07 28.94 20.15
CA GLU A 476 -5.67 30.18 19.46
C GLU A 476 -4.57 29.90 18.44
N LYS A 477 -3.57 29.07 18.80
CA LYS A 477 -2.42 28.76 17.94
C LYS A 477 -2.73 27.75 16.83
N LEU A 478 -3.43 26.66 17.14
CA LEU A 478 -3.64 25.53 16.24
C LEU A 478 -5.09 25.36 15.76
N GLY A 479 -6.04 26.10 16.33
CA GLY A 479 -7.47 25.96 16.02
C GLY A 479 -7.79 25.96 14.53
N PRO A 480 -7.27 26.87 13.69
CA PRO A 480 -7.50 26.85 12.25
C PRO A 480 -7.10 25.53 11.58
N LEU A 481 -5.92 24.99 11.94
CA LEU A 481 -5.41 23.74 11.39
C LEU A 481 -6.17 22.53 11.92
N VAL A 482 -6.46 22.49 13.23
CA VAL A 482 -7.23 21.42 13.86
C VAL A 482 -8.63 21.32 13.26
N ASN A 483 -9.30 22.45 13.08
CA ASN A 483 -10.64 22.50 12.51
C ASN A 483 -10.65 22.08 11.03
N GLN A 484 -9.65 22.51 10.25
CA GLN A 484 -9.55 22.13 8.85
C GLN A 484 -9.20 20.64 8.69
N ALA A 485 -8.26 20.13 9.49
CA ALA A 485 -7.82 18.74 9.46
C ALA A 485 -8.83 17.76 10.07
N GLN A 486 -9.84 18.27 10.80
CA GLN A 486 -10.82 17.48 11.54
C GLN A 486 -10.18 16.45 12.50
N VAL A 487 -9.04 16.80 13.07
CA VAL A 487 -8.29 15.91 13.97
C VAL A 487 -8.87 15.96 15.38
N ASP A 488 -9.05 14.78 15.97
CA ASP A 488 -9.49 14.59 17.36
C ASP A 488 -8.31 14.39 18.32
N ARG A 489 -7.11 14.14 17.77
CA ARG A 489 -5.89 13.87 18.53
C ARG A 489 -4.65 14.42 17.81
N VAL A 490 -3.65 14.79 18.62
CA VAL A 490 -2.29 15.11 18.20
C VAL A 490 -1.31 14.07 18.72
N HIS A 491 -0.27 13.77 17.93
CA HIS A 491 0.72 12.76 18.24
C HIS A 491 2.07 13.41 18.57
N PRO A 492 2.38 13.64 19.86
CA PRO A 492 3.68 14.17 20.24
C PRO A 492 4.76 13.10 20.07
N VAL A 493 5.87 13.48 19.43
CA VAL A 493 7.05 12.65 19.22
C VAL A 493 8.29 13.42 19.67
N TYR A 494 9.12 12.78 20.49
CA TYR A 494 10.38 13.36 20.96
C TYR A 494 11.42 12.28 21.24
N TYR A 495 12.67 12.71 21.16
CA TYR A 495 13.83 11.93 21.55
C TYR A 495 14.18 12.29 22.99
N ASP A 496 14.32 11.28 23.85
CA ASP A 496 14.72 11.49 25.23
C ASP A 496 16.25 11.47 25.32
N LEU A 497 16.81 12.59 25.76
CA LEU A 497 18.24 12.81 25.92
C LEU A 497 18.69 12.71 27.39
N ASP A 498 17.82 12.32 28.34
CA ASP A 498 18.14 12.22 29.78
C ASP A 498 18.89 13.43 30.34
N HIS A 499 18.40 14.60 29.95
CA HIS A 499 18.96 15.89 30.34
C HIS A 499 19.04 16.04 31.87
N ASP A 500 18.08 15.46 32.60
CA ASP A 500 18.00 15.54 34.05
C ASP A 500 19.09 14.70 34.73
N ALA A 501 19.33 13.45 34.30
CA ALA A 501 20.39 12.65 34.89
C ALA A 501 21.78 13.24 34.56
N SER A 502 21.98 13.78 33.36
CA SER A 502 23.22 14.50 33.01
C SER A 502 23.41 15.76 33.86
N LEU A 503 22.36 16.57 34.05
CA LEU A 503 22.42 17.76 34.91
C LEU A 503 22.63 17.42 36.40
N GLU A 504 21.98 16.37 36.90
CA GLU A 504 22.15 15.89 38.28
C GLU A 504 23.51 15.24 38.53
N ALA A 505 24.07 14.54 37.53
CA ALA A 505 25.39 13.91 37.60
C ALA A 505 26.55 14.88 37.31
N GLY A 506 26.27 16.07 36.78
CA GLY A 506 27.29 17.00 36.28
C GLY A 506 28.04 16.46 35.06
N GLU A 507 27.41 15.56 34.32
CA GLU A 507 27.93 14.93 33.11
C GLU A 507 27.39 15.68 31.87
N PRO A 508 28.13 15.69 30.74
CA PRO A 508 27.58 16.20 29.50
C PRO A 508 26.28 15.45 29.14
N VAL A 509 25.35 16.17 28.53
CA VAL A 509 24.15 15.56 27.93
C VAL A 509 24.64 14.51 26.93
N PRO A 510 24.07 13.30 26.90
CA PRO A 510 24.54 12.27 26.00
C PRO A 510 24.42 12.75 24.55
N ASP A 511 25.48 12.53 23.77
CA ASP A 511 25.51 12.88 22.35
C ASP A 511 24.56 12.01 21.51
N ARG A 512 23.82 11.08 22.12
CA ARG A 512 22.87 10.17 21.45
C ARG A 512 21.61 9.97 22.29
N PRO A 513 20.43 9.89 21.66
CA PRO A 513 19.18 9.72 22.38
C PRO A 513 19.02 8.33 22.99
N ILE A 514 18.52 8.29 24.23
CA ILE A 514 18.32 7.06 25.00
C ILE A 514 17.10 6.30 24.49
N THR A 515 15.99 7.03 24.26
CA THR A 515 14.74 6.44 23.76
C THR A 515 13.99 7.40 22.84
N VAL A 516 13.06 6.86 22.06
CA VAL A 516 12.12 7.64 21.24
C VAL A 516 10.71 7.40 21.75
N ASN A 517 10.04 8.48 22.16
CA ASN A 517 8.70 8.44 22.70
C ASN A 517 7.67 8.85 21.64
N GLY A 518 6.47 8.24 21.69
CA GLY A 518 5.36 8.56 20.79
C GLY A 518 5.41 7.91 19.39
N ALA A 519 6.59 7.57 18.87
CA ALA A 519 6.76 7.04 17.51
C ALA A 519 5.95 5.76 17.22
N ARG A 520 5.84 4.83 18.19
CA ARG A 520 5.01 3.62 18.02
C ARG A 520 3.51 3.94 17.96
N SER A 521 3.03 4.87 18.78
CA SER A 521 1.63 5.28 18.76
C SER A 521 1.31 5.98 17.44
N LEU A 522 2.20 6.85 16.96
CA LEU A 522 2.07 7.48 15.66
C LEU A 522 2.08 6.45 14.51
N LEU A 523 3.01 5.49 14.53
CA LEU A 523 3.08 4.46 13.49
C LEU A 523 1.78 3.64 13.42
N ARG A 524 1.19 3.26 14.56
CA ARG A 524 -0.11 2.58 14.59
C ARG A 524 -1.21 3.45 14.00
N ARG A 525 -1.24 4.75 14.34
CA ARG A 525 -2.22 5.68 13.77
C ARG A 525 -2.10 5.78 12.26
N ILE A 526 -0.88 5.95 11.78
CA ILE A 526 -0.57 6.04 10.34
C ILE A 526 -1.00 4.78 9.58
N LYS A 527 -0.94 3.62 10.23
CA LYS A 527 -1.41 2.34 9.68
C LYS A 527 -2.95 2.21 9.65
N GLY A 528 -3.68 3.15 10.22
CA GLY A 528 -5.15 3.10 10.32
C GLY A 528 -5.67 2.61 11.67
N GLY A 529 -4.80 2.40 12.67
CA GLY A 529 -5.23 2.15 14.04
C GLY A 529 -5.85 3.41 14.65
N ALA A 530 -7.07 3.30 15.18
CA ALA A 530 -7.79 4.44 15.76
C ALA A 530 -7.05 5.07 16.96
#